data_AF-A0A0N4U489-F1
#
_entry.id   AF-A0A0N4U489-F1
#
_cell.length_a   1.000
_cell.length_b   1.000
_cell.length_c   1.000
_cell.angle_alpha   90.00
_cell.angle_beta   90.00
_cell.angle_gamma   90.00
#
_symmetry.space_group_name_H-M   'P 1'
#
loop_
_entity.id
_entity.type
_entity.pdbx_description
1 polymer ?
#
loop_
_entity_poly.entity_id
_entity_poly.type
_entity_poly.pdbx_seq_one_letter_code
_entity_poly.pdbx_strand_id
1 'polypeptide(L)'
;MRIAHFKMVSSISNGKKAIQILGKRENRNMAGFKMRQGGTTQYISASIHYFRIHPDYWEDRLKRIRAAGLNAIQTYVPWNFHEPEKGKYLLSGWRNITLFFDIAAQQGLYILLR
;
A
#
# COMPACT_ATOMS: atom_id res chain seq x y z
N MET A 1 -15.81 -8.18 -4.28
CA MET A 1 -14.48 -7.54 -4.43
C MET A 1 -13.65 -7.88 -3.20
N ARG A 2 -12.51 -8.58 -3.36
CA ARG A 2 -11.62 -8.98 -2.24
C ARG A 2 -10.57 -7.88 -2.04
N ILE A 3 -10.65 -7.12 -0.96
CA ILE A 3 -9.61 -6.13 -0.59
C ILE A 3 -8.55 -6.89 0.21
N ALA A 4 -7.29 -6.78 -0.21
CA ALA A 4 -6.16 -7.33 0.52
C ALA A 4 -5.39 -6.17 1.18
N HIS A 5 -5.20 -6.28 2.50
CA HIS A 5 -4.53 -5.26 3.30
C HIS A 5 -3.09 -5.66 3.55
N PHE A 6 -2.16 -4.79 3.18
CA PHE A 6 -0.75 -5.08 3.25
C PHE A 6 -0.03 -4.02 4.09
N LYS A 7 0.81 -4.47 5.03
CA LYS A 7 1.86 -3.65 5.62
C LYS A 7 3.18 -4.13 5.09
N MET A 8 3.96 -3.22 4.52
CA MET A 8 5.38 -3.48 4.36
C MET A 8 6.01 -3.51 5.76
N VAL A 9 6.54 -4.66 6.17
CA VAL A 9 7.31 -4.78 7.41
C VAL A 9 8.76 -4.93 7.02
N SER A 10 9.60 -4.00 7.47
CA SER A 10 11.03 -3.96 7.13
C SER A 10 11.86 -5.08 7.76
N SER A 11 11.30 -5.88 8.67
CA SER A 11 12.06 -6.87 9.42
C SER A 11 11.31 -8.19 9.58
N ILE A 12 11.55 -9.12 8.64
CA ILE A 12 11.68 -10.54 8.96
C ILE A 12 13.11 -10.91 8.58
N SER A 13 13.76 -11.71 9.42
CA SER A 13 15.18 -12.08 9.36
C SER A 13 15.75 -12.29 7.94
N ASN A 14 17.03 -11.96 7.78
CA ASN A 14 17.85 -12.07 6.55
C ASN A 14 17.67 -10.98 5.48
N GLY A 15 17.36 -9.74 5.86
CA GLY A 15 17.48 -8.58 4.97
C GLY A 15 16.49 -8.54 3.80
N LYS A 16 15.49 -9.43 3.78
CA LYS A 16 14.42 -9.44 2.79
C LYS A 16 13.22 -8.65 3.33
N LYS A 17 12.80 -7.61 2.60
CA LYS A 17 11.54 -6.89 2.87
C LYS A 17 10.36 -7.82 2.59
N ALA A 18 9.47 -8.00 3.56
CA ALA A 18 8.27 -8.83 3.40
C ALA A 18 7.00 -7.96 3.39
N ILE A 19 6.13 -8.19 2.41
CA ILE A 19 4.77 -7.68 2.43
C ILE A 19 3.97 -8.55 3.43
N GLN A 20 3.66 -8.03 4.62
CA GLN A 20 2.79 -8.73 5.56
C GLN A 20 1.32 -8.46 5.21
N ILE A 21 0.59 -9.49 4.82
CA ILE A 21 -0.88 -9.45 4.75
C ILE A 21 -1.39 -9.32 6.18
N LEU A 22 -2.01 -8.19 6.52
CA LEU A 22 -2.35 -7.86 7.90
C LEU A 22 -3.64 -8.50 8.42
N GLY A 23 -4.48 -9.01 7.54
CA GLY A 23 -5.71 -9.68 7.95
C GLY A 23 -6.57 -10.08 6.77
N LYS A 24 -6.98 -11.35 6.76
CA LYS A 24 -8.17 -11.78 6.03
C LYS A 24 -9.39 -11.38 6.86
N ARG A 25 -10.47 -10.94 6.23
CA ARG A 25 -11.74 -10.62 6.91
C ARG A 25 -12.34 -11.93 7.43
N GLU A 26 -12.18 -12.24 8.73
CA GLU A 26 -12.69 -13.50 9.30
C GLU A 26 -14.22 -13.49 9.54
N ASN A 27 -14.87 -12.34 9.75
CA ASN A 27 -16.31 -12.32 10.01
C ASN A 27 -17.00 -11.07 9.45
N ARG A 28 -18.20 -11.24 8.86
CA ARG A 28 -18.97 -10.14 8.21
C ARG A 28 -19.56 -9.14 9.21
N ASN A 29 -19.76 -9.56 10.47
CA ASN A 29 -20.52 -8.78 11.47
C ASN A 29 -19.67 -7.94 12.43
N MET A 30 -18.33 -7.96 12.32
CA MET A 30 -17.48 -6.98 13.03
C MET A 30 -17.04 -5.88 12.07
N ALA A 31 -17.32 -4.63 12.43
CA ALA A 31 -16.95 -3.44 11.65
C ALA A 31 -15.43 -3.14 11.66
N GLY A 32 -14.61 -3.96 12.32
CA GLY A 32 -13.16 -3.75 12.46
C GLY A 32 -12.33 -4.99 12.14
N PHE A 33 -11.16 -4.77 11.54
CA PHE A 33 -10.14 -5.81 11.37
C PHE A 33 -9.31 -5.91 12.65
N LYS A 34 -9.15 -7.13 13.18
CA LYS A 34 -8.27 -7.41 14.32
C LYS A 34 -6.83 -7.49 13.83
N MET A 35 -6.00 -6.54 14.24
CA MET A 35 -4.56 -6.54 13.93
C MET A 35 -3.80 -7.40 14.94
N ARG A 36 -2.56 -7.82 14.60
CA ARG A 36 -1.68 -8.69 15.43
C ARG A 36 -1.60 -8.30 16.91
N GLN A 37 -1.83 -7.04 17.28
CA GLN A 37 -1.78 -6.58 18.68
C GLN A 37 -3.15 -6.52 19.38
N GLY A 38 -4.17 -7.21 18.86
CA GLY A 38 -5.44 -7.40 19.56
C GLY A 38 -6.34 -6.16 19.69
N GLY A 39 -5.86 -4.97 19.31
CA GLY A 39 -6.65 -3.74 19.30
C GLY A 39 -7.45 -3.52 18.00
N THR A 40 -8.55 -2.79 18.12
CA THR A 40 -9.30 -2.23 16.98
C THR A 40 -8.49 -1.08 16.40
N THR A 41 -8.02 -1.21 15.15
CA THR A 41 -7.41 -0.09 14.42
C THR A 41 -8.40 0.44 13.39
N GLN A 42 -8.70 1.73 13.45
CA GLN A 42 -9.43 2.41 12.39
C GLN A 42 -8.47 2.78 11.26
N TYR A 43 -8.80 2.39 10.03
CA TYR A 43 -8.07 2.86 8.84
C TYR A 43 -8.71 4.14 8.34
N ILE A 44 -7.95 5.23 8.35
CA ILE A 44 -8.33 6.51 7.75
C ILE A 44 -7.42 6.69 6.54
N SER A 45 -7.99 6.48 5.35
CA SER A 45 -7.22 6.36 4.12
C SER A 45 -7.62 7.36 3.03
N ALA A 46 -6.62 7.81 2.27
CA ALA A 46 -6.82 8.56 1.04
C ALA A 46 -6.60 7.66 -0.17
N SER A 47 -7.35 7.90 -1.24
CA SER A 47 -7.09 7.26 -2.54
C SER A 47 -5.97 8.02 -3.25
N ILE A 48 -4.91 7.30 -3.61
CA ILE A 48 -3.78 7.86 -4.36
C ILE A 48 -3.40 6.89 -5.48
N HIS A 49 -3.35 7.38 -6.71
CA HIS A 49 -3.02 6.59 -7.88
C HIS A 49 -1.60 6.96 -8.34
N TYR A 50 -0.59 6.20 -7.88
CA TYR A 50 0.82 6.50 -8.14
C TYR A 50 1.13 6.63 -9.65
N PHE A 51 0.46 5.85 -10.48
CA PHE A 51 0.57 5.86 -11.94
C PHE A 51 0.04 7.15 -12.61
N ARG A 52 -0.63 8.04 -11.87
CA ARG A 52 -1.11 9.35 -12.35
C ARG A 52 -0.26 10.51 -11.84
N ILE A 53 0.75 10.24 -11.01
CA ILE A 53 1.56 11.25 -10.32
C ILE A 53 3.01 11.00 -10.70
N HIS A 54 3.73 12.01 -11.19
CA HIS A 54 5.15 11.86 -11.51
C HIS A 54 5.94 11.37 -10.27
N PRO A 55 6.91 10.44 -10.41
CA PRO A 55 7.60 9.82 -9.27
C PRO A 55 8.21 10.81 -8.28
N ASP A 56 8.75 11.92 -8.78
CA ASP A 56 9.34 12.98 -7.97
C ASP A 56 8.37 13.59 -6.96
N TYR A 57 7.05 13.49 -7.22
CA TYR A 57 6.02 13.99 -6.32
C TYR A 57 5.43 12.91 -5.40
N TRP A 58 5.79 11.63 -5.55
CA TRP A 58 5.22 10.57 -4.70
C TRP A 58 5.47 10.82 -3.22
N GLU A 59 6.69 11.18 -2.85
CA GLU A 59 7.04 11.45 -1.47
C GLU A 59 6.29 12.66 -0.91
N ASP A 60 6.23 13.77 -1.65
CA ASP A 60 5.47 14.96 -1.23
C ASP A 60 3.99 14.61 -0.97
N ARG A 61 3.34 13.88 -1.89
CA ARG A 61 1.93 13.51 -1.72
C ARG A 61 1.71 12.61 -0.52
N LEU A 62 2.60 11.65 -0.28
CA LEU A 62 2.51 10.74 0.87
C LEU A 62 2.80 11.46 2.20
N LYS A 63 3.76 12.40 2.23
CA LYS A 63 4.01 13.28 3.38
C LYS A 63 2.78 14.12 3.71
N ARG A 64 2.12 14.70 2.70
CA ARG A 64 0.89 15.48 2.89
C ARG A 64 -0.27 14.64 3.42
N ILE A 65 -0.45 13.43 2.90
CA ILE A 65 -1.45 12.48 3.41
C ILE A 65 -1.16 12.16 4.89
N ARG A 66 0.10 11.88 5.22
CA ARG A 66 0.51 11.60 6.60
C ARG A 66 0.29 12.81 7.52
N ALA A 67 0.64 14.01 7.07
CA ALA A 67 0.47 15.26 7.79
C ALA A 67 -1.01 15.62 8.01
N ALA A 68 -1.90 15.22 7.10
CA ALA A 68 -3.35 15.34 7.26
C ALA A 68 -3.95 14.35 8.29
N GLY A 69 -3.13 13.56 8.99
CA GLY A 69 -3.55 12.65 10.05
C GLY A 69 -3.97 11.26 9.57
N LEU A 70 -3.77 10.94 8.29
CA LEU A 70 -4.12 9.63 7.74
C LEU A 70 -3.07 8.58 8.10
N ASN A 71 -3.51 7.33 8.23
CA ASN A 71 -2.66 6.20 8.54
C ASN A 71 -2.57 5.17 7.41
N ALA A 72 -3.33 5.36 6.33
CA ALA A 72 -3.37 4.42 5.22
C ALA A 72 -3.54 5.13 3.87
N ILE A 73 -3.17 4.43 2.81
CA ILE A 73 -3.46 4.81 1.43
C ILE A 73 -4.17 3.67 0.72
N GLN A 74 -5.00 4.01 -0.26
CA GLN A 74 -5.62 3.04 -1.17
C GLN A 74 -5.15 3.28 -2.59
N THR A 75 -4.77 2.22 -3.29
CA THR A 75 -4.38 2.31 -4.70
C THR A 75 -4.73 1.04 -5.47
N TYR A 76 -4.93 1.21 -6.77
CA TYR A 76 -5.09 0.11 -7.73
C TYR A 76 -3.76 -0.14 -8.42
N VAL A 77 -3.54 -1.38 -8.85
CA VAL A 77 -2.43 -1.72 -9.75
C VAL A 77 -2.97 -1.78 -11.19
N PRO A 78 -2.77 -0.74 -12.02
CA PRO A 78 -3.18 -0.78 -13.42
C PRO A 78 -2.30 -1.73 -14.24
N TRP A 79 -2.82 -2.92 -14.54
CA TRP A 79 -2.10 -3.89 -15.37
C TRP A 79 -1.82 -3.38 -16.78
N ASN A 80 -2.68 -2.53 -17.37
CA ASN A 80 -2.38 -1.90 -18.65
C ASN A 80 -1.16 -0.95 -18.62
N PHE A 81 -0.80 -0.43 -17.45
CA PHE A 81 0.38 0.42 -17.26
C PHE A 81 1.65 -0.40 -17.01
N HIS A 82 1.53 -1.49 -16.24
CA HIS A 82 2.64 -2.39 -15.88
C HIS A 82 2.89 -3.54 -16.86
N GLU A 83 1.89 -3.93 -17.63
CA GLU A 83 1.92 -5.01 -18.61
C GLU A 83 1.20 -4.52 -19.89
N PRO A 84 1.82 -3.61 -20.67
CA PRO A 84 1.21 -3.14 -21.93
C PRO A 84 1.04 -4.25 -22.96
N GLU A 85 1.90 -5.26 -22.91
CA GLU A 85 1.83 -6.49 -23.70
C GLU A 85 1.89 -7.69 -22.74
N LYS A 86 1.06 -8.70 -23.00
CA LYS A 86 0.95 -9.90 -22.15
C LYS A 86 2.31 -10.54 -21.92
N GLY A 87 2.70 -10.71 -20.66
CA GLY A 87 3.98 -11.25 -20.22
C GLY A 87 5.16 -10.27 -20.22
N LYS A 88 4.98 -9.02 -20.70
CA LYS A 88 6.03 -7.99 -20.70
C LYS A 88 5.79 -6.97 -19.59
N TYR A 89 6.47 -7.19 -18.46
CA TYR A 89 6.33 -6.34 -17.28
C TYR A 89 7.29 -5.16 -17.28
N LEU A 90 6.75 -3.96 -17.07
CA LEU A 90 7.47 -2.73 -16.87
C LEU A 90 7.33 -2.31 -15.39
N LEU A 91 8.44 -2.38 -14.64
CA LEU A 91 8.49 -2.15 -13.19
C LEU A 91 9.57 -1.13 -12.77
N SER A 92 10.01 -0.26 -13.69
CA SER A 92 11.06 0.74 -13.47
C SER A 92 10.57 2.17 -13.69
N GLY A 93 11.34 3.16 -13.22
CA GLY A 93 10.99 4.58 -13.33
C GLY A 93 9.59 4.89 -12.78
N TRP A 94 8.73 5.50 -13.61
CA TRP A 94 7.33 5.78 -13.24
C TRP A 94 6.49 4.52 -12.97
N ARG A 95 6.95 3.37 -13.42
CA ARG A 95 6.30 2.07 -13.17
C ARG A 95 6.91 1.33 -11.99
N ASN A 96 7.80 1.97 -11.22
CA ASN A 96 8.39 1.36 -10.04
C ASN A 96 7.43 1.39 -8.84
N ILE A 97 6.52 0.42 -8.81
CA ILE A 97 5.52 0.28 -7.75
C ILE A 97 6.15 -0.08 -6.39
N THR A 98 7.26 -0.83 -6.37
CA THR A 98 7.94 -1.22 -5.13
C THR A 98 8.57 -0.01 -4.45
N LEU A 99 9.16 0.91 -5.23
CA LEU A 99 9.64 2.20 -4.71
C LEU A 99 8.49 3.02 -4.11
N PHE A 100 7.34 3.09 -4.78
CA PHE A 100 6.17 3.78 -4.22
C PHE A 100 5.72 3.18 -2.87
N PHE A 101 5.69 1.85 -2.75
CA PHE A 101 5.36 1.17 -1.49
C PHE A 101 6.40 1.38 -0.41
N ASP A 102 7.68 1.43 -0.77
CA ASP A 102 8.77 1.74 0.15
C ASP A 102 8.64 3.15 0.71
N ILE A 103 8.32 4.15 -0.12
CA ILE A 103 8.07 5.52 0.33
C ILE A 103 6.87 5.56 1.27
N ALA A 104 5.76 4.89 0.94
CA ALA A 104 4.59 4.82 1.81
C ALA A 104 4.90 4.16 3.16
N ALA A 105 5.71 3.11 3.17
CA ALA A 105 6.18 2.45 4.38
C ALA A 105 7.06 3.37 5.24
N GLN A 106 7.95 4.15 4.63
CA GLN A 106 8.76 5.16 5.31
C GLN A 106 7.90 6.26 5.95
N GLN A 107 6.76 6.62 5.34
CA GLN A 107 5.79 7.55 5.92
C GLN A 107 4.87 6.90 6.98
N GLY A 108 5.07 5.61 7.30
CA GLY A 108 4.27 4.87 8.28
C GLY A 108 2.83 4.59 7.82
N LEU A 109 2.58 4.60 6.51
CA LEU A 109 1.25 4.40 5.93
C LEU A 109 1.01 2.91 5.61
N TYR A 110 -0.16 2.40 6.01
CA TYR A 110 -0.66 1.12 5.52
C TYR A 110 -1.08 1.23 4.05
N ILE A 111 -0.93 0.15 3.27
CA ILE A 111 -1.31 0.13 1.86
C ILE A 111 -2.47 -0.84 1.68
N LEU A 112 -3.61 -0.30 1.24
CA LEU A 112 -4.79 -1.08 0.91
C LEU A 112 -4.82 -1.22 -0.62
N LEU A 113 -4.46 -2.40 -1.12
CA LEU A 113 -4.50 -2.66 -2.55
C LEU A 113 -5.92 -3.07 -2.95
N ARG A 114 -6.41 -2.42 -4.00
CA ARG A 114 -7.71 -2.67 -4.62
C ARG A 114 -7.53 -3.31 -5.99
#